data_AF-A0A8H7QB22-F1
#
_entry.id   AF-A0A8H7QB22-F1
#
_cell.length_a   1.000
_cell.length_b   1.000
_cell.length_c   1.000
_cell.angle_alpha   90.00
_cell.angle_beta   90.00
_cell.angle_gamma   90.00
#
_symmetry.space_group_name_H-M   'P 1'
#
loop_
_entity.id
_entity.type
_entity.pdbx_description
1 polymer ?
#
loop_
_entity_poly.entity_id
_entity_poly.type
_entity_poly.pdbx_seq_one_letter_code
_entity_poly.pdbx_strand_id
1 'polypeptide(L)'
;MRQAGVSKSTVYRIKNEIGQTFQRLKPGKPSSITETTKNTIKLKLRSGKLRTAEDTRKILNNLGHPIGYEVTRKLQHHHRKDRLKWAKAHRNWSVTDWKRVIFSDETKINLLESDGIQYTWKEGGQPD
;
A
#
# COMPACT_ATOMS: atom_id res chain seq x y z
N MET A 1 -10.80 27.71 23.27
CA MET A 1 -12.06 27.23 23.88
C MET A 1 -11.82 25.87 24.53
N ARG A 2 -12.10 25.70 25.83
CA ARG A 2 -12.05 24.39 26.51
C ARG A 2 -13.46 23.82 26.48
N GLN A 3 -13.70 22.81 25.65
CA GLN A 3 -15.06 22.40 25.27
C GLN A 3 -15.69 21.36 26.23
N ALA A 4 -14.98 20.95 27.28
CA ALA A 4 -15.52 20.14 28.37
C ALA A 4 -14.92 20.60 29.70
N GLY A 5 -15.77 20.83 30.71
CA GLY A 5 -15.39 21.26 32.06
C GLY A 5 -14.71 20.19 32.92
N VAL A 6 -13.98 19.26 32.29
CA VAL A 6 -13.37 18.09 32.92
C VAL A 6 -11.84 18.25 32.94
N SER A 7 -11.21 17.89 34.04
CA SER A 7 -9.76 17.97 34.19
C SER A 7 -9.03 16.94 33.31
N LYS A 8 -7.83 17.29 32.82
CA LYS A 8 -6.98 16.38 32.03
C LYS A 8 -6.69 15.06 32.77
N SER A 9 -6.54 15.12 34.09
CA SER A 9 -6.32 13.93 34.94
C SER A 9 -7.52 12.99 34.94
N THR A 10 -8.74 13.54 34.99
CA THR A 10 -9.98 12.75 34.91
C THR A 10 -10.10 12.05 33.56
N VAL A 11 -9.80 12.76 32.46
CA VAL A 11 -9.79 12.17 31.12
C VAL A 11 -8.74 11.05 31.01
N TYR A 12 -7.54 11.24 31.56
CA TYR A 12 -6.48 10.23 31.51
C TYR A 12 -6.80 8.99 32.35
N ARG A 13 -7.39 9.18 33.54
CA ARG A 13 -7.86 8.08 34.40
C ARG A 13 -8.93 7.25 33.69
N ILE A 14 -9.95 7.91 33.14
CA ILE A 14 -11.03 7.25 32.39
C ILE A 14 -10.47 6.49 31.18
N LYS A 15 -9.53 7.08 30.44
CA LYS A 15 -8.85 6.40 29.32
C LYS A 15 -8.16 5.10 29.74
N ASN A 16 -7.51 5.10 30.90
CA ASN A 16 -6.82 3.92 31.42
C ASN A 16 -7.79 2.88 32.01
N GLU A 17 -8.87 3.31 32.67
CA GLU A 17 -9.92 2.43 33.20
C GLU A 17 -10.69 1.68 32.11
N ILE A 18 -11.00 2.37 31.00
CA ILE A 18 -11.75 1.79 29.87
C ILE A 18 -10.91 0.75 29.11
N GLY A 19 -9.59 0.72 29.30
CA GLY A 19 -8.71 -0.26 28.66
C GLY A 19 -8.71 -0.21 27.13
N GLN A 20 -9.28 0.84 26.52
CA GLN A 20 -9.28 1.02 25.07
C GLN A 20 -7.86 1.35 24.61
N THR A 21 -7.08 0.31 24.38
CA THR A 21 -5.95 0.38 23.46
C THR A 21 -6.55 0.65 22.09
N PHE A 22 -6.59 1.91 21.67
CA PHE A 22 -6.65 2.21 20.24
C PHE A 22 -5.40 1.57 19.64
N GLN A 23 -5.53 0.33 19.14
CA GLN A 23 -4.46 -0.30 18.39
C GLN A 23 -4.20 0.64 17.22
N ARG A 24 -3.05 1.31 17.25
CA ARG A 24 -2.64 2.16 16.15
C ARG A 24 -2.56 1.24 14.95
N LEU A 25 -3.48 1.41 13.99
CA LEU A 25 -3.44 0.66 12.74
C LEU A 25 -2.01 0.78 12.23
N LYS A 26 -1.38 -0.37 11.96
CA LYS A 26 -0.01 -0.38 11.43
C LYS A 26 -0.03 0.56 10.23
N PRO A 27 0.83 1.59 10.20
CA PRO A 27 0.84 2.51 9.07
C PRO A 27 0.94 1.69 7.78
N GLY A 28 0.12 2.06 6.80
CA GLY A 28 0.09 1.38 5.51
C GLY A 28 1.46 1.42 4.83
N LYS A 29 1.53 0.88 3.60
CA LYS A 29 2.77 0.89 2.82
C LYS A 29 3.41 2.29 2.85
N PRO A 30 4.66 2.43 3.31
CA PRO A 30 5.30 3.73 3.36
C PRO A 30 5.33 4.35 1.97
N SER A 31 5.09 5.65 1.91
CA SER A 31 5.12 6.42 0.67
C SER A 31 6.46 6.23 -0.05
N SER A 32 6.42 5.93 -1.35
CA SER A 32 7.63 5.77 -2.17
C SER A 32 8.43 7.07 -2.33
N ILE A 33 7.78 8.21 -2.06
CA ILE A 33 8.37 9.55 -2.15
C ILE A 33 8.43 10.21 -0.76
N THR A 34 9.48 10.98 -0.53
CA THR A 34 9.64 11.77 0.71
C THR A 34 8.63 12.91 0.78
N GLU A 35 8.35 13.39 2.00
CA GLU A 35 7.41 14.50 2.18
C GLU A 35 7.93 15.80 1.54
N THR A 36 9.25 16.00 1.50
CA THR A 36 9.89 17.11 0.79
C THR A 36 9.55 17.08 -0.70
N THR A 37 9.70 15.93 -1.36
CA THR A 37 9.37 15.78 -2.79
C THR A 37 7.89 16.07 -3.06
N LYS A 38 6.99 15.60 -2.18
CA LYS A 38 5.55 15.95 -2.27
C LYS A 38 5.32 17.45 -2.17
N ASN A 39 5.96 18.11 -1.21
CA ASN A 39 5.79 19.56 -0.99
C ASN A 39 6.33 20.37 -2.17
N THR A 40 7.47 19.99 -2.75
CA THR A 40 7.97 20.63 -3.98
C THR A 40 6.99 20.49 -5.14
N ILE A 41 6.39 19.31 -5.34
CA ILE A 41 5.39 19.09 -6.40
C ILE A 41 4.14 19.92 -6.14
N LYS A 42 3.62 19.95 -4.92
CA LYS A 42 2.48 20.80 -4.52
C LYS A 42 2.74 22.27 -4.82
N LEU A 43 3.94 22.78 -4.53
CA LEU A 43 4.33 24.17 -4.83
C LEU A 43 4.42 24.44 -6.33
N LYS A 44 4.95 23.50 -7.13
CA LYS A 44 5.04 23.63 -8.58
C LYS A 44 3.66 23.57 -9.26
N LEU A 45 2.72 22.78 -8.73
CA LEU A 45 1.31 22.78 -9.14
C LEU A 45 0.64 24.11 -8.82
N ARG A 46 0.77 24.59 -7.56
CA ARG A 46 0.18 25.87 -7.12
C ARG A 46 0.71 27.07 -7.90
N SER A 47 2.00 27.06 -8.26
CA SER A 47 2.61 28.10 -9.09
C SER A 47 2.27 28.00 -10.59
N GLY A 48 1.47 27.02 -11.00
CA GLY A 48 1.06 26.83 -12.40
C GLY A 48 2.17 26.33 -13.32
N LYS A 49 3.33 25.92 -12.77
CA LYS A 49 4.47 25.38 -13.51
C LYS A 49 4.28 23.92 -13.93
N LEU A 50 3.38 23.20 -13.26
CA LEU A 50 2.90 21.86 -13.66
C LEU A 50 1.42 22.00 -13.98
N ARG A 51 1.08 21.89 -15.26
CA ARG A 51 -0.29 22.05 -15.73
C ARG A 51 -0.96 20.71 -15.99
N THR A 52 -0.18 19.67 -16.20
CA THR A 52 -0.67 18.33 -16.51
C THR A 52 -0.13 17.29 -15.53
N ALA A 53 -0.85 16.17 -15.43
CA ALA A 53 -0.37 14.99 -14.70
C ALA A 53 0.95 14.45 -15.30
N GLU A 54 1.15 14.60 -16.61
CA GLU A 54 2.37 14.16 -17.29
C GLU A 54 3.60 14.98 -16.89
N ASP A 55 3.46 16.29 -16.66
CA ASP A 55 4.56 17.13 -16.17
C ASP A 55 5.03 16.65 -14.78
N THR A 56 4.08 16.27 -13.94
CA THR A 56 4.35 15.70 -12.61
C THR A 56 5.03 14.34 -12.73
N ARG A 57 4.56 13.48 -13.65
CA ARG A 57 5.16 12.17 -13.93
C ARG A 57 6.61 12.30 -14.39
N LYS A 58 6.90 13.20 -15.33
CA LYS A 58 8.27 13.49 -15.81
C LYS A 58 9.20 13.90 -14.67
N ILE A 59 8.75 14.80 -13.79
CA ILE A 59 9.55 15.23 -12.63
C ILE A 59 9.82 14.05 -11.69
N LEU A 60 8.81 13.22 -11.41
CA LEU A 60 8.97 12.07 -10.53
C LEU A 60 9.92 11.03 -11.13
N ASN A 61 9.84 10.77 -12.43
CA ASN A 61 10.81 9.92 -13.14
C ASN A 61 12.24 10.48 -13.02
N ASN A 62 12.42 11.78 -13.25
CA ASN A 62 13.73 12.44 -13.15
C ASN A 62 14.32 12.39 -11.73
N LEU A 63 13.47 12.34 -10.70
CA LEU A 63 13.87 12.20 -9.30
C LEU A 63 14.12 10.74 -8.88
N GLY A 64 14.06 9.78 -9.81
CA GLY A 64 14.25 8.36 -9.50
C GLY A 64 13.05 7.69 -8.84
N HIS A 65 11.87 8.31 -8.95
CA HIS A 65 10.60 7.78 -8.44
C HIS A 65 9.65 7.47 -9.60
N PRO A 66 9.97 6.46 -10.45
CA PRO A 66 9.11 6.13 -11.57
C PRO A 66 7.72 5.73 -11.07
N ILE A 67 6.70 6.45 -11.52
CA ILE A 67 5.32 6.11 -11.22
C ILE A 67 4.89 5.01 -12.18
N GLY A 68 4.74 3.81 -11.65
CA GLY A 68 4.15 2.68 -12.33
C GLY A 68 3.35 1.83 -11.36
N TYR A 69 2.47 0.99 -11.90
CA TYR A 69 1.84 -0.06 -11.13
C TYR A 69 2.87 -1.18 -10.89
N GLU A 70 3.66 -1.09 -9.81
CA GLU A 70 4.43 -2.26 -9.37
C GLU A 70 3.46 -3.28 -8.76
N VAL A 71 3.00 -4.25 -9.57
CA VAL A 71 2.14 -5.35 -9.10
C VAL A 71 2.95 -6.37 -8.28
N THR A 72 4.28 -6.39 -8.45
CA THR A 72 5.14 -7.41 -7.87
C THR A 72 5.77 -6.92 -6.57
N ARG A 73 5.60 -7.71 -5.50
CA ARG A 73 6.33 -7.48 -4.24
C ARG A 73 7.83 -7.63 -4.49
N LYS A 74 8.62 -6.66 -4.04
CA LYS A 74 10.10 -6.73 -4.14
C LYS A 74 10.62 -7.92 -3.34
N LEU A 75 11.33 -8.83 -4.00
CA LEU A 75 11.98 -9.96 -3.35
C LEU A 75 13.19 -9.47 -2.56
N GLN A 76 13.20 -9.74 -1.27
CA GLN A 76 14.36 -9.50 -0.41
C GLN A 76 15.52 -10.42 -0.80
N HIS A 77 16.73 -10.08 -0.37
CA HIS A 77 17.93 -10.85 -0.69
C HIS A 77 17.81 -12.34 -0.28
N HIS A 78 17.32 -12.62 0.93
CA HIS A 78 17.14 -13.99 1.40
C HIS A 78 16.09 -14.74 0.58
N HIS A 79 14.94 -14.13 0.25
CA HIS A 79 13.95 -14.74 -0.65
C HIS A 79 14.56 -15.19 -1.98
N ARG A 80 15.43 -14.37 -2.59
CA ARG A 80 16.10 -14.72 -3.86
C ARG A 80 17.04 -15.91 -3.69
N LYS A 81 17.81 -15.93 -2.61
CA LYS A 81 18.74 -17.02 -2.30
C LYS A 81 18.00 -18.34 -2.07
N ASP A 82 16.94 -18.33 -1.27
CA ASP A 82 16.19 -19.53 -0.93
C ASP A 82 15.44 -20.09 -2.14
N ARG A 83 14.79 -19.22 -2.91
CA ARG A 83 14.14 -19.61 -4.17
C ARG A 83 15.14 -20.20 -5.17
N LEU A 84 16.32 -19.60 -5.30
CA LEU A 84 17.35 -20.12 -6.20
C LEU A 84 17.88 -21.49 -5.73
N LYS A 85 18.11 -21.65 -4.42
CA LYS A 85 18.53 -22.94 -3.84
C LYS A 85 17.49 -24.02 -4.10
N TRP A 86 16.22 -23.71 -3.83
CA TRP A 86 15.11 -24.64 -4.07
C TRP A 86 15.00 -25.03 -5.54
N ALA A 87 15.04 -24.05 -6.45
CA ALA A 87 14.98 -24.30 -7.90
C ALA A 87 16.14 -25.16 -8.39
N LYS A 88 17.36 -24.92 -7.91
CA LYS A 88 18.53 -25.74 -8.25
C LYS A 88 18.39 -27.18 -7.76
N ALA A 89 17.88 -27.38 -6.54
CA ALA A 89 17.70 -28.71 -5.96
C ALA A 89 16.64 -29.56 -6.72
N HIS A 90 15.62 -28.91 -7.28
CA HIS A 90 14.50 -29.57 -7.98
C HIS A 90 14.60 -29.45 -9.50
N ARG A 91 15.71 -28.94 -10.04
CA ARG A 91 15.91 -28.68 -11.48
C ARG A 91 15.74 -29.94 -12.33
N ASN A 92 16.21 -31.07 -11.83
CA ASN A 92 16.26 -32.34 -12.55
C ASN A 92 15.15 -33.30 -12.12
N TRP A 93 14.14 -32.82 -11.38
CA TRP A 93 13.01 -33.66 -10.97
C TRP A 93 12.20 -34.12 -12.17
N SER A 94 11.88 -35.41 -12.18
CA SER A 94 11.06 -36.04 -13.20
C SER A 94 9.57 -35.76 -12.97
N VAL A 95 8.74 -36.03 -13.98
CA VAL A 95 7.27 -35.95 -13.84
C VAL A 95 6.77 -36.85 -12.69
N THR A 96 7.39 -38.02 -12.49
CA THR A 96 7.06 -38.92 -11.38
C THR A 96 7.40 -38.35 -10.01
N ASP A 97 8.47 -37.56 -9.91
CA ASP A 97 8.82 -36.89 -8.65
C ASP A 97 7.81 -35.78 -8.32
N TRP A 98 7.40 -34.99 -9.31
CA TRP A 98 6.39 -33.96 -9.13
C TRP A 98 5.02 -34.52 -8.74
N LYS A 99 4.64 -35.70 -9.24
CA LYS A 99 3.40 -36.40 -8.85
C LYS A 99 3.33 -36.76 -7.36
N ARG A 100 4.47 -36.82 -6.67
CA ARG A 100 4.54 -37.10 -5.22
C ARG A 100 4.34 -35.84 -4.37
N VAL A 101 4.32 -34.66 -4.98
CA VAL A 101 4.13 -33.39 -4.27
C VAL A 101 2.64 -33.06 -4.21
N ILE A 102 2.15 -32.79 -3.00
CA ILE A 102 0.82 -32.23 -2.78
C ILE A 102 0.98 -30.74 -2.52
N PHE A 103 0.42 -29.91 -3.39
CA PHE A 103 0.38 -28.47 -3.23
C PHE A 103 -0.90 -28.06 -2.51
N SER A 104 -0.78 -27.13 -1.56
CA SER A 104 -1.91 -26.51 -0.86
C SER A 104 -1.70 -25.01 -0.83
N ASP A 105 -2.77 -24.25 -1.07
CA ASP A 105 -2.80 -22.80 -0.92
C ASP A 105 -4.22 -22.37 -0.52
N GLU A 106 -4.35 -21.17 0.03
CA GLU A 106 -5.63 -20.56 0.38
C GLU A 106 -5.93 -19.41 -0.58
N THR A 107 -7.14 -19.39 -1.13
CA THR A 107 -7.60 -18.27 -1.95
C THR A 107 -8.93 -17.74 -1.42
N LYS A 108 -9.07 -16.42 -1.39
CA LYS A 108 -10.32 -15.75 -1.01
C LYS A 108 -11.23 -15.71 -2.24
N ILE A 109 -12.41 -16.31 -2.13
CA ILE A 109 -13.47 -16.21 -3.14
C ILE A 109 -14.57 -15.33 -2.55
N ASN A 110 -14.88 -14.22 -3.21
CA ASN A 110 -15.96 -13.33 -2.80
C ASN A 110 -17.25 -13.72 -3.56
N LEU A 111 -18.36 -13.90 -2.83
CA LEU A 111 -19.67 -14.21 -3.42
C LEU A 111 -20.36 -12.96 -3.98
N LEU A 112 -20.18 -11.81 -3.31
CA LEU A 112 -20.73 -10.53 -3.69
C LEU A 112 -19.64 -9.47 -3.54
N GLU A 113 -19.54 -8.60 -4.54
CA GLU A 113 -18.60 -7.47 -4.63
C GLU A 113 -17.10 -7.84 -4.49
N SER A 114 -16.22 -6.93 -4.90
CA SER A 114 -14.78 -7.10 -4.74
C SER A 114 -14.28 -6.16 -3.65
N ASP A 115 -13.24 -6.55 -2.91
CA ASP A 115 -12.56 -5.66 -1.95
C ASP A 115 -11.81 -4.50 -2.64
N GLY A 116 -11.90 -4.42 -3.98
CA GLY A 116 -11.23 -3.43 -4.82
C GLY A 116 -12.08 -2.18 -5.05
N ILE A 117 -11.49 -1.25 -5.79
CA ILE A 117 -12.17 -0.03 -6.23
C ILE A 117 -13.35 -0.43 -7.13
N GLN A 118 -14.56 -0.04 -6.73
CA GLN A 118 -15.75 -0.19 -7.55
C GLN A 118 -15.74 0.90 -8.63
N TYR A 119 -15.80 0.50 -9.89
CA TYR A 119 -15.91 1.42 -11.01
C TYR A 119 -17.37 1.59 -11.40
N THR A 120 -17.86 2.82 -11.34
CA THR A 120 -19.20 3.18 -11.83
C THR A 120 -19.07 4.10 -13.03
N TRP A 121 -19.85 3.84 -14.08
CA TRP A 121 -20.02 4.77 -15.18
C TRP A 121 -21.02 5.84 -14.75
N LYS A 122 -20.63 7.12 -14.81
CA LYS A 122 -21.57 8.25 -14.71
C LYS A 122 -21.76 8.85 -16.10
N GLU A 123 -22.98 9.24 -16.44
CA GLU A 123 -23.21 10.13 -17.58
C GLU A 123 -22.62 11.52 -17.27
N GLY A 124 -22.03 12.15 -18.29
CA GLY A 124 -21.35 13.44 -18.12
C GLY A 124 -22.32 14.52 -17.66
N GLY A 125 -22.06 15.13 -16.50
CA GLY A 125 -22.77 16.31 -16.01
C GLY A 125 -23.53 16.17 -14.70
N GLN A 126 -23.56 14.99 -14.07
CA GLN A 126 -24.14 14.87 -12.73
C GLN A 126 -23.20 15.43 -11.64
N PRO A 127 -23.70 16.27 -10.72
CA PRO A 127 -22.92 16.74 -9.58
C PRO A 127 -22.65 15.61 -8.57
N ASP A 128 -21.57 15.79 -7.79
CA ASP A 128 -21.10 14.85 -6.76
C ASP A 128 -21.90 14.90 -5.45
#